data_AF-A0A9Q0J4K8-F1
#
_entry.id   AF-A0A9Q0J4K8-F1
#
_cell.length_a   1.000
_cell.length_b   1.000
_cell.length_c   1.000
_cell.angle_alpha   90.00
_cell.angle_beta   90.00
_cell.angle_gamma   90.00
#
_symmetry.space_group_name_H-M   'P 1'
#
loop_
_entity.id
_entity.type
_entity.pdbx_description
1 polymer ?
#
loop_
_entity_poly.entity_id
_entity_poly.type
_entity_poly.pdbx_seq_one_letter_code
_entity_poly.pdbx_strand_id
1 'polypeptide(L)'
;MWKLKIAEEGSKNPYLYTTNNYLGRQIWEYDPNGGNPEERAMVEEARKNFLKNRFKVRASSDLLWQLQNEDGGWGLHIEGHSTMLCTTFNYICLRILGEGPDGGEENACPRARNWILDHGGATYIPSLGKVWLSILGLFDWCGCNPMPPEIWLLPSFLPIHAG
;
A
#
# COMPACT_ATOMS: atom_id res chain seq x y z
N MET A 1 -18.36 0.01 -13.01
CA MET A 1 -18.39 1.28 -12.26
C MET A 1 -18.78 0.99 -10.81
N TRP A 2 -18.13 1.63 -9.84
CA TRP A 2 -18.48 1.48 -8.43
C TRP A 2 -19.74 2.30 -8.13
N LYS A 3 -20.74 1.67 -7.51
CA LYS A 3 -21.97 2.33 -7.08
C LYS A 3 -22.10 2.20 -5.56
N LEU A 4 -22.43 3.30 -4.90
CA LEU A 4 -22.80 3.29 -3.49
C LEU A 4 -24.21 2.68 -3.38
N LYS A 5 -24.31 1.56 -2.67
CA LYS A 5 -25.60 0.99 -2.24
C LYS A 5 -25.73 1.16 -0.74
N ILE A 6 -26.90 1.58 -0.32
CA ILE A 6 -27.30 1.61 1.09
C ILE A 6 -28.14 0.36 1.30
N ALA A 7 -27.78 -0.47 2.27
CA ALA A 7 -28.53 -1.67 2.58
C ALA A 7 -29.89 -1.29 3.18
N GLU A 8 -30.96 -1.63 2.46
CA GLU A 8 -32.37 -1.45 2.86
C GLU A 8 -32.96 -2.74 3.47
N GLU A 9 -32.37 -3.90 3.18
CA GLU A 9 -32.77 -5.20 3.73
C GLU A 9 -31.55 -6.00 4.23
N GLY A 10 -31.81 -6.90 5.17
CA GLY A 10 -30.81 -7.79 5.76
C GLY A 10 -30.20 -8.77 4.79
N SER A 11 -28.93 -9.10 5.03
CA SER A 11 -28.25 -10.22 4.39
C SER A 11 -29.06 -11.52 4.57
N LYS A 12 -29.40 -12.20 3.47
CA LYS A 12 -29.98 -13.56 3.51
C LYS A 12 -28.96 -14.65 3.88
N ASN A 13 -27.70 -14.27 4.12
CA ASN A 13 -26.64 -15.21 4.46
C ASN A 13 -26.74 -15.60 5.95
N PRO A 14 -26.92 -16.89 6.27
CA PRO A 14 -27.10 -17.36 7.64
C PRO A 14 -25.88 -17.13 8.55
N TYR A 15 -24.70 -16.83 7.98
CA TYR A 15 -23.46 -16.56 8.72
C TYR A 15 -23.19 -15.08 8.97
N LEU A 16 -24.08 -14.18 8.52
CA LEU A 16 -23.92 -12.74 8.65
C LEU A 16 -25.16 -12.15 9.32
N TYR A 17 -25.11 -11.89 10.64
CA TYR A 17 -26.17 -11.20 11.38
C TYR A 17 -25.67 -9.93 12.08
N THR A 18 -26.54 -8.91 12.17
CA THR A 18 -26.32 -7.69 12.98
C THR A 18 -27.62 -7.33 13.70
N THR A 19 -27.51 -6.55 14.78
CA THR A 19 -28.66 -6.14 15.61
C THR A 19 -29.68 -5.26 14.88
N ASN A 20 -29.26 -4.56 13.83
CA ASN A 20 -30.12 -3.73 12.99
C ASN A 20 -30.28 -4.29 11.56
N ASN A 21 -29.94 -5.55 11.34
CA ASN A 21 -30.04 -6.21 10.04
C ASN A 21 -29.35 -5.44 8.89
N TYR A 22 -28.21 -4.81 9.17
CA TYR A 22 -27.39 -4.01 8.25
C TYR A 22 -28.06 -2.74 7.69
N LEU A 23 -29.23 -2.36 8.20
CA LEU A 23 -29.93 -1.14 7.78
C LEU A 23 -29.02 0.09 7.90
N GLY A 24 -28.92 0.84 6.80
CA GLY A 24 -28.10 2.05 6.72
C GLY A 24 -26.62 1.82 6.41
N ARG A 25 -26.17 0.56 6.27
CA ARG A 25 -24.78 0.27 5.88
C ARG A 25 -24.54 0.70 4.44
N GLN A 26 -23.48 1.46 4.24
CA GLN A 26 -22.99 1.88 2.94
C GLN A 26 -21.97 0.87 2.41
N ILE A 27 -22.24 0.30 1.24
CA ILE A 27 -21.34 -0.61 0.54
C ILE A 27 -21.11 -0.12 -0.88
N TRP A 28 -19.85 -0.15 -1.31
CA TRP A 28 -19.50 0.07 -2.70
C TRP A 28 -19.57 -1.27 -3.43
N GLU A 29 -20.40 -1.35 -4.46
CA GLU A 29 -20.52 -2.53 -5.32
C GLU A 29 -20.03 -2.20 -6.72
N TYR A 30 -19.19 -3.07 -7.27
CA TYR A 30 -18.70 -2.92 -8.63
C TYR A 30 -19.69 -3.54 -9.62
N ASP A 31 -20.30 -2.72 -10.47
CA ASP A 31 -21.12 -3.17 -11.59
C ASP A 31 -20.30 -3.11 -12.89
N PRO A 32 -19.92 -4.23 -13.52
CA PRO A 32 -19.15 -4.24 -14.77
C PRO A 32 -19.90 -3.57 -15.93
N ASN A 33 -21.24 -3.55 -15.89
CA ASN A 33 -22.11 -2.90 -16.87
C ASN A 33 -22.78 -1.64 -16.31
N GLY A 34 -22.24 -1.08 -15.24
CA GLY A 34 -22.73 0.16 -14.64
C GLY A 34 -22.29 1.39 -15.44
N GLY A 35 -23.13 2.41 -15.46
CA GLY A 35 -22.91 3.67 -16.17
C GLY A 35 -23.34 3.62 -17.64
N ASN A 36 -23.69 4.79 -18.18
CA ASN A 36 -24.10 4.93 -19.57
C ASN A 36 -22.88 4.83 -20.53
N PRO A 37 -23.08 4.63 -21.84
CA PRO A 37 -21.96 4.49 -22.79
C PRO A 37 -21.00 5.68 -22.82
N GLU A 38 -21.51 6.89 -22.59
CA GLU A 38 -20.73 8.14 -22.57
C GLU A 38 -19.81 8.20 -21.33
N GLU A 39 -20.35 7.94 -20.15
CA GLU A 39 -19.58 7.86 -18.90
C GLU A 39 -18.48 6.79 -18.98
N ARG A 40 -18.77 5.64 -19.60
CA ARG A 40 -17.74 4.61 -19.83
C ARG A 40 -16.67 5.10 -20.78
N ALA A 41 -17.05 5.80 -21.86
CA ALA A 41 -16.09 6.39 -22.78
C ALA A 41 -15.20 7.43 -22.07
N MET A 42 -15.77 8.26 -21.20
CA MET A 42 -15.03 9.22 -20.38
C MET A 42 -14.04 8.52 -19.43
N VAL A 43 -14.45 7.43 -18.77
CA VAL A 43 -13.55 6.64 -17.91
C VAL A 43 -12.39 6.06 -18.73
N GLU A 44 -12.66 5.51 -19.92
CA GLU A 44 -11.59 4.94 -20.75
C GLU A 44 -10.69 5.99 -21.37
N GLU A 45 -11.24 7.17 -21.69
CA GLU A 45 -10.46 8.33 -22.06
C GLU A 45 -9.55 8.78 -20.91
N ALA A 46 -10.07 8.87 -19.68
CA ALA A 46 -9.30 9.20 -18.49
C ALA A 46 -8.18 8.17 -18.22
N ARG A 47 -8.46 6.86 -18.38
CA ARG A 47 -7.44 5.80 -18.27
C ARG A 47 -6.35 5.94 -19.34
N LYS A 48 -6.73 6.19 -20.60
CA LYS A 48 -5.78 6.43 -21.70
C LYS A 48 -4.95 7.68 -21.45
N ASN A 49 -5.60 8.75 -20.95
CA ASN A 49 -4.95 10.00 -20.60
C ASN A 49 -3.91 9.79 -19.49
N PHE A 50 -4.28 9.09 -18.41
CA PHE A 50 -3.36 8.71 -17.35
C PHE A 50 -2.19 7.90 -17.91
N LEU A 51 -2.43 6.86 -18.71
CA LEU A 51 -1.35 6.03 -19.26
C LEU A 51 -0.35 6.85 -20.11
N LYS A 52 -0.84 7.80 -20.91
CA LYS A 52 -0.01 8.68 -21.74
C LYS A 52 0.77 9.70 -20.91
N ASN A 53 0.22 10.17 -19.79
CA ASN A 53 0.77 11.28 -19.03
C ASN A 53 1.35 10.90 -17.66
N ARG A 54 1.30 9.63 -17.23
CA ARG A 54 1.74 9.18 -15.90
C ARG A 54 3.19 9.50 -15.54
N PHE A 55 4.05 9.73 -16.53
CA PHE A 55 5.45 10.13 -16.32
C PHE A 55 5.68 11.64 -16.46
N LYS A 56 4.70 12.37 -17.00
CA LYS A 56 4.71 13.83 -17.13
C LYS A 56 4.06 14.52 -15.94
N VAL A 57 2.95 13.94 -15.47
CA VAL A 57 2.21 14.38 -14.29
C VAL A 57 2.48 13.39 -13.18
N ARG A 58 3.24 13.82 -12.18
CA ARG A 58 3.56 13.01 -11.01
C ARG A 58 2.38 13.00 -10.04
N ALA A 59 2.17 11.88 -9.35
CA ALA A 59 1.28 11.86 -8.21
C ALA A 59 1.87 12.72 -7.09
N SER A 60 1.01 13.36 -6.28
CA SER A 60 1.43 14.21 -5.17
C SER A 60 2.13 13.37 -4.09
N SER A 61 3.26 13.88 -3.60
CA SER A 61 4.01 13.39 -2.44
C SER A 61 3.51 13.99 -1.12
N ASP A 62 2.51 14.89 -1.16
CA ASP A 62 2.19 15.79 -0.05
C ASP A 62 1.78 15.08 1.22
N LEU A 63 0.88 14.11 1.07
CA LEU A 63 0.38 13.36 2.20
C LEU A 63 1.49 12.56 2.90
N LEU A 64 2.53 12.13 2.17
CA LEU A 64 3.59 11.33 2.77
C LEU A 64 4.39 12.15 3.77
N TRP A 65 4.83 13.35 3.42
CA TRP A 65 5.59 14.18 4.35
C TRP A 65 4.71 14.81 5.43
N GLN A 66 3.43 15.10 5.16
CA GLN A 66 2.49 15.59 6.20
C GLN A 66 2.27 14.57 7.33
N LEU A 67 2.42 13.28 7.03
CA LEU A 67 2.30 12.20 8.01
C LEU A 67 3.65 11.77 8.59
N GLN A 68 4.73 12.49 8.29
CA GLN A 68 6.04 12.24 8.88
C GLN A 68 6.04 12.67 10.34
N ASN A 69 6.54 11.81 11.22
CA ASN A 69 6.69 12.12 12.63
C ASN A 69 7.74 13.22 12.84
N GLU A 70 7.70 13.89 14.00
CA GLU A 70 8.66 14.94 14.35
C GLU A 70 10.12 14.47 14.30
N ASP A 71 10.36 13.19 14.64
CA ASP A 71 11.69 12.56 14.57
C ASP A 71 12.20 12.32 13.14
N GLY A 72 11.35 12.52 12.13
CA GLY A 72 11.68 12.31 10.71
C GLY A 72 11.34 10.92 10.17
N GLY A 73 10.77 10.03 10.98
CA GLY A 73 10.36 8.71 10.54
C GLY A 73 8.85 8.58 10.27
N TRP A 74 8.41 7.34 10.00
CA TRP A 74 7.00 6.97 9.87
C TRP A 74 6.69 5.72 10.67
N GLY A 75 5.52 5.70 11.29
CA GLY A 75 4.97 4.53 11.96
C GLY A 75 4.21 3.58 11.04
N LEU A 76 3.78 2.45 11.61
CA LEU A 76 2.87 1.49 10.94
C LEU A 76 1.48 2.09 10.67
N HIS A 77 1.10 3.11 11.42
CA HIS A 77 -0.09 3.92 11.27
C HIS A 77 0.24 5.36 11.68
N ILE A 78 -0.68 6.30 11.41
CA ILE A 78 -0.48 7.75 11.62
C ILE A 78 -0.16 8.14 13.06
N GLU A 79 -0.66 7.38 14.05
CA GLU A 79 -0.37 7.60 15.47
C GLU A 79 0.82 6.77 15.98
N GLY A 80 1.49 6.02 15.10
CA GLY A 80 2.52 5.06 15.48
C GLY A 80 3.90 5.67 15.55
N HIS A 81 4.72 5.17 16.48
CA HIS A 81 6.15 5.50 16.51
C HIS A 81 6.86 5.07 15.22
N SER A 82 7.90 5.80 14.86
CA SER A 82 8.70 5.56 13.67
C SER A 82 9.32 4.16 13.66
N THR A 83 9.26 3.48 12.53
CA THR A 83 9.81 2.13 12.33
C THR A 83 10.71 2.08 11.10
N MET A 84 11.68 1.17 11.09
CA MET A 84 12.58 0.98 9.94
C MET A 84 11.81 0.61 8.66
N LEU A 85 10.78 -0.22 8.77
CA LEU A 85 9.93 -0.64 7.63
C LEU A 85 9.25 0.56 6.98
N CYS A 86 8.45 1.29 7.75
CA CYS A 86 7.65 2.38 7.22
C CYS A 86 8.50 3.57 6.82
N THR A 87 9.56 3.90 7.57
CA THR A 87 10.44 5.02 7.22
C THR A 87 11.18 4.74 5.92
N THR A 88 11.73 3.53 5.75
CA THR A 88 12.41 3.14 4.51
C THR A 88 11.46 3.16 3.31
N PHE A 89 10.24 2.62 3.47
CA PHE A 89 9.26 2.60 2.38
C PHE A 89 8.76 3.99 2.03
N ASN A 90 8.40 4.83 3.00
CA ASN A 90 7.94 6.18 2.72
C ASN A 90 9.06 7.04 2.10
N TYR A 91 10.30 6.88 2.55
CA TYR A 91 11.46 7.49 1.90
C TYR A 91 11.55 7.06 0.42
N ILE A 92 11.52 5.76 0.13
CA ILE A 92 11.57 5.26 -1.25
C ILE A 92 10.38 5.76 -2.08
N CYS A 93 9.17 5.80 -1.50
CA CYS A 93 7.99 6.36 -2.16
C CYS A 93 8.20 7.82 -2.55
N LEU A 94 8.71 8.66 -1.65
CA LEU A 94 9.07 10.05 -1.95
C LEU A 94 10.08 10.10 -3.12
N ARG A 95 11.12 9.26 -3.10
CA ARG A 95 12.11 9.18 -4.19
C ARG A 95 11.50 8.75 -5.53
N ILE A 96 10.58 7.78 -5.53
CA ILE A 96 9.87 7.31 -6.75
C ILE A 96 8.91 8.37 -7.28
N LEU A 97 8.24 9.10 -6.38
CA LEU A 97 7.41 10.27 -6.72
C LEU A 97 8.26 11.46 -7.19
N GLY A 98 9.59 11.32 -7.15
CA GLY A 98 10.54 12.20 -7.80
C GLY A 98 11.04 13.33 -6.93
N GLU A 99 10.86 13.21 -5.61
CA GLU A 99 11.58 14.02 -4.63
C GLU A 99 13.08 13.71 -4.69
N GLY A 100 13.87 14.77 -4.62
CA GLY A 100 15.31 14.66 -4.51
C GLY A 100 15.74 13.97 -3.20
N PRO A 101 17.00 13.51 -3.11
CA PRO A 101 17.56 13.04 -1.84
C PRO A 101 17.51 14.12 -0.75
N ASP A 102 17.56 15.40 -1.16
CA ASP A 102 17.43 16.57 -0.30
C ASP A 102 16.13 17.34 -0.57
N GLY A 103 15.11 16.64 -1.10
CA GLY A 103 13.78 17.17 -1.42
C GLY A 103 12.70 16.87 -0.37
N GLY A 104 11.45 17.10 -0.75
CA GLY A 104 10.29 17.11 0.14
C GLY A 104 10.18 18.40 0.96
N GLU A 105 8.95 18.83 1.24
CA GLU A 105 8.73 19.97 2.15
C GLU A 105 9.35 19.69 3.53
N GLU A 106 9.77 20.75 4.19
CA GLU A 106 10.43 20.70 5.51
C GLU A 106 11.63 19.74 5.60
N ASN A 107 12.32 19.50 4.46
CA ASN A 107 13.43 18.56 4.34
C ASN A 107 13.04 17.12 4.73
N ALA A 108 11.86 16.67 4.33
CA ALA A 108 11.35 15.34 4.65
C ALA A 108 12.32 14.21 4.25
N CYS A 109 12.91 14.26 3.04
CA CYS A 109 13.84 13.23 2.57
C CYS A 109 15.14 13.19 3.41
N PRO A 110 15.85 14.30 3.68
CA PRO A 110 16.98 14.33 4.60
C PRO A 110 16.67 13.79 5.99
N ARG A 111 15.55 14.21 6.59
CA ARG A 111 15.13 13.77 7.92
C ARG A 111 14.92 12.27 7.98
N ALA A 112 14.20 11.72 7.00
CA ALA A 112 13.99 10.29 6.85
C ALA A 112 15.29 9.51 6.69
N ARG A 113 16.19 10.00 5.82
CA ARG A 113 17.49 9.37 5.58
C ARG A 113 18.35 9.35 6.84
N ASN A 114 18.40 10.46 7.56
CA ASN A 114 19.13 10.55 8.82
C ASN A 114 18.55 9.58 9.85
N TRP A 115 17.23 9.57 10.03
CA TRP A 115 16.56 8.63 10.92
C TRP A 115 16.91 7.17 10.57
N ILE A 116 16.88 6.80 9.28
CA ILE A 116 17.26 5.45 8.83
C ILE A 116 18.70 5.12 9.20
N LEU A 117 19.65 6.03 8.95
CA LEU A 117 21.07 5.82 9.22
C LEU A 117 21.35 5.72 10.73
N ASP A 118 20.73 6.57 11.53
CA ASP A 118 20.88 6.62 12.99
C ASP A 118 20.33 5.34 13.67
N HIS A 119 19.41 4.63 13.02
CA HIS A 119 18.81 3.38 13.51
C HIS A 119 19.42 2.12 12.86
N GLY A 120 20.64 2.21 12.32
CA GLY A 120 21.41 1.06 11.80
C GLY A 120 21.22 0.78 10.30
N GLY A 121 20.43 1.60 9.61
CA GLY A 121 20.22 1.52 8.17
C GLY A 121 19.15 0.53 7.72
N ALA A 122 18.82 0.59 6.44
CA ALA A 122 17.76 -0.20 5.82
C ALA A 122 17.98 -1.73 5.87
N THR A 123 19.18 -2.20 6.24
CA THR A 123 19.47 -3.64 6.42
C THR A 123 18.75 -4.24 7.63
N TYR A 124 18.38 -3.41 8.62
CA TYR A 124 17.60 -3.80 9.80
C TYR A 124 16.08 -3.87 9.54
N ILE A 125 15.65 -3.66 8.29
CA ILE A 125 14.25 -3.78 7.92
C ILE A 125 13.73 -5.22 8.12
N PRO A 126 12.47 -5.42 8.56
CA PRO A 126 11.87 -6.74 8.69
C PRO A 126 11.86 -7.55 7.38
N SER A 127 11.66 -8.87 7.48
CA SER A 127 11.71 -9.82 6.35
C SER A 127 10.86 -9.39 5.15
N LEU A 128 9.62 -8.93 5.40
CA LEU A 128 8.73 -8.42 4.37
C LEU A 128 9.32 -7.18 3.66
N GLY A 129 9.99 -6.32 4.43
CA GLY A 129 10.71 -5.17 3.91
C GLY A 129 11.82 -5.57 2.95
N LYS A 130 12.66 -6.54 3.34
CA LYS A 130 13.76 -7.03 2.50
C LYS A 130 13.28 -7.59 1.16
N VAL A 131 12.16 -8.32 1.16
CA VAL A 131 11.53 -8.83 -0.07
C VAL A 131 11.17 -7.67 -1.01
N TRP A 132 10.46 -6.65 -0.51
CA TRP A 132 10.11 -5.48 -1.34
C TRP A 132 11.33 -4.70 -1.84
N LEU A 133 12.35 -4.50 -1.00
CA LEU A 133 13.58 -3.85 -1.44
C LEU A 133 14.30 -4.67 -2.52
N SER A 134 14.27 -6.00 -2.43
CA SER A 134 14.86 -6.89 -3.43
C SER A 134 14.08 -6.87 -4.75
N ILE A 135 12.74 -6.79 -4.70
CA ILE A 135 11.88 -6.60 -5.88
C ILE A 135 12.23 -5.28 -6.58
N LEU A 136 12.51 -4.22 -5.82
CA LEU A 136 12.95 -2.92 -6.35
C LEU A 136 14.42 -2.89 -6.79
N GLY A 137 15.18 -3.98 -6.59
CA GLY A 137 16.60 -4.05 -6.91
C GLY A 137 17.52 -3.24 -5.97
N LEU A 138 17.01 -2.85 -4.80
CA LEU A 138 17.73 -2.07 -3.78
C LEU A 138 18.40 -2.95 -2.71
N PHE A 139 18.07 -4.24 -2.67
CA PHE A 139 18.59 -5.20 -1.72
C PHE A 139 18.86 -6.54 -2.43
N ASP A 140 19.89 -7.27 -1.99
CA ASP A 140 20.23 -8.56 -2.57
C ASP A 140 19.27 -9.65 -2.06
N TRP A 141 18.72 -10.45 -2.98
CA TRP A 141 17.86 -11.59 -2.66
C TRP A 141 18.54 -12.58 -1.71
N CYS A 142 19.86 -12.72 -1.76
CA CYS A 142 20.64 -13.56 -0.83
C CYS A 142 20.50 -13.14 0.65
N GLY A 143 20.09 -11.90 0.93
CA GLY A 143 19.83 -11.41 2.28
C GLY A 143 18.40 -11.66 2.79
N CYS A 144 17.52 -12.25 1.96
CA CYS A 144 16.16 -12.62 2.35
C CYS A 144 16.11 -14.07 2.84
N ASN A 145 15.31 -14.33 3.87
CA ASN A 145 15.00 -15.71 4.25
C ASN A 145 14.16 -16.36 3.14
N PRO A 146 14.48 -17.59 2.71
CA PRO A 146 13.73 -18.25 1.65
C PRO A 146 12.30 -18.53 2.11
N MET A 147 11.33 -18.30 1.21
CA MET A 147 9.95 -18.77 1.35
C MET A 147 9.73 -19.88 0.31
N PRO A 148 10.11 -21.14 0.62
CA PRO A 148 10.15 -22.21 -0.37
C PRO A 148 8.73 -22.56 -0.84
N PRO A 149 8.44 -22.43 -2.15
CA PRO A 149 7.13 -22.82 -2.70
C PRO A 149 6.86 -24.33 -2.54
N GLU A 150 7.89 -25.15 -2.32
CA GLU A 150 7.78 -26.59 -2.12
C GLU A 150 6.95 -26.97 -0.87
N ILE A 151 6.76 -26.04 0.07
CA ILE A 151 5.87 -26.25 1.23
C ILE A 151 4.44 -26.62 0.79
N TRP A 152 3.98 -26.11 -0.36
CA TRP A 152 2.69 -26.43 -0.95
C TRP A 152 2.59 -27.85 -1.53
N LEU A 153 3.72 -28.53 -1.72
CA LEU A 153 3.78 -29.90 -2.25
C LEU A 153 3.78 -30.95 -1.13
N LEU A 154 3.86 -30.52 0.13
CA LEU A 154 3.86 -31.42 1.26
C LEU A 154 2.50 -32.12 1.42
N PRO A 155 2.46 -33.34 1.99
CA PRO A 155 1.20 -33.93 2.40
C PRO A 155 0.47 -33.05 3.43
N SER A 156 -0.85 -32.88 3.28
CA SER A 156 -1.67 -32.01 4.13
C SER A 156 -1.71 -32.41 5.62
N PHE A 157 -1.29 -33.63 5.97
CA PHE A 157 -1.18 -34.06 7.36
C PHE A 157 0.07 -33.51 8.07
N LEU A 158 1.03 -32.92 7.34
CA LEU A 158 2.22 -32.34 7.95
C LEU A 158 1.91 -30.95 8.54
N PRO A 159 2.43 -30.62 9.73
CA PRO A 159 2.09 -29.39 10.47
C PRO A 159 2.56 -28.09 9.81
N ILE A 160 3.38 -28.20 8.76
CA ILE A 160 3.94 -27.07 8.01
C ILE A 160 3.31 -26.94 6.61
N HIS A 161 2.40 -27.83 6.22
CA HIS A 161 1.68 -27.69 4.95
C HIS A 161 0.81 -26.43 4.97
N ALA A 162 0.72 -25.73 3.83
CA ALA A 162 0.09 -24.41 3.75
C ALA A 162 -1.45 -24.42 3.68
N GLY A 163 -2.10 -25.59 3.69
CA GLY A 163 -3.55 -25.76 3.50
C GLY A 163 -4.18 -26.97 4.17
#